data_AF-A0A8H5YD38-F1
#
_entry.id   AF-A0A8H5YD38-F1
#
_cell.length_a   1.000
_cell.length_b   1.000
_cell.length_c   1.000
_cell.angle_alpha   90.00
_cell.angle_beta   90.00
_cell.angle_gamma   90.00
#
_symmetry.space_group_name_H-M   'P 1'
#
loop_
_entity.id
_entity.type
_entity.pdbx_description
1 polymer ?
#
loop_
_entity_poly.entity_id
_entity_poly.type
_entity_poly.pdbx_seq_one_letter_code
_entity_poly.pdbx_strand_id
1 'polypeptide(L)'
;MSDCCLKGFQWKAKPKGRNNTVAELNCYVSDTNKDVAVIIVHDLFGWTFSNTRILADHLAQEVNATVYVPDFFGGEVVPTEILFDKSRMGEFDLGAFFKRNSKTVRRPELVRFAETLRSSFSRIGAVGYCFGGWAVFNLGAKELSLVDCISTSHPSFLEKQEIANIGVPTQILAPEFDPQFTPELKAYANEVLPMTGVAYDYQYFPGLEHGFATRGDEILDAYGHLSFRHPVHSDVFIMSRSIAPGVVSSPADLIEYRVDGAEPVEETSLKGYEERRIHSEIYKRHPNIHAVVHSHSEEVVPYAISGIPLKACYHMAAFLGPQGAAVFDIAEHRDPTQEADMLVRNEQTGEALAKAFDNGNNVTLMRGHGFTVVADSIELAVVWATYTQKNATIQTTASALQATNRSNMALTYLSDEECSVAQAMSKRTCPYIMPSLTAYTTALNA
;
A
#
# COMPACT_ATOMS: atom_id res chain seq x y z
N MET A 1 7.36 23.00 6.95
CA MET A 1 7.31 21.57 6.55
C MET A 1 6.55 20.84 7.64
N SER A 2 5.56 20.00 7.30
CA SER A 2 4.77 19.28 8.31
C SER A 2 5.46 17.99 8.74
N ASP A 3 5.05 17.46 9.89
CA ASP A 3 5.54 16.20 10.48
C ASP A 3 5.30 14.95 9.62
N CYS A 4 4.34 14.99 8.68
CA CYS A 4 4.01 13.83 7.84
C CYS A 4 5.05 13.59 6.72
N CYS A 5 5.76 14.63 6.27
CA CYS A 5 6.86 14.49 5.32
C CYS A 5 8.00 13.62 5.87
N LEU A 6 8.11 13.47 7.20
CA LEU A 6 9.24 12.87 7.89
C LEU A 6 8.96 11.42 8.38
N LYS A 7 7.70 10.96 8.39
CA LYS A 7 7.35 9.60 8.82
C LYS A 7 7.33 8.63 7.65
N GLY A 8 7.95 7.47 7.74
CA GLY A 8 7.85 6.43 6.71
C GLY A 8 8.44 5.09 7.15
N PHE A 9 8.42 4.13 6.23
CA PHE A 9 9.03 2.82 6.43
C PHE A 9 9.64 2.32 5.11
N GLN A 10 10.51 1.33 5.20
CA GLN A 10 11.19 0.74 4.05
C GLN A 10 10.64 -0.66 3.76
N TRP A 11 10.30 -0.96 2.49
CA TRP A 11 9.91 -2.31 2.08
C TRP A 11 11.08 -3.29 2.20
N LYS A 12 10.78 -4.53 2.56
CA LYS A 12 11.78 -5.61 2.74
C LYS A 12 12.24 -6.19 1.39
N ALA A 13 11.50 -5.98 0.31
CA ALA A 13 11.88 -6.41 -1.03
C ALA A 13 13.20 -5.77 -1.48
N LYS A 14 13.98 -6.48 -2.30
CA LYS A 14 15.25 -5.97 -2.83
C LYS A 14 15.04 -5.43 -4.24
N PRO A 15 15.53 -4.21 -4.55
CA PRO A 15 15.55 -3.70 -5.91
C PRO A 15 16.30 -4.65 -6.87
N LYS A 16 15.76 -4.87 -8.06
CA LYS A 16 16.22 -5.83 -9.08
C LYS A 16 16.98 -5.19 -10.25
N GLY A 17 16.72 -3.92 -10.51
CA GLY A 17 17.42 -3.09 -11.49
C GLY A 17 18.87 -2.81 -11.11
N ARG A 18 19.50 -1.86 -11.81
CA ARG A 18 20.95 -1.60 -11.72
C ARG A 18 21.27 -0.13 -11.62
N ASN A 19 22.37 0.20 -10.96
CA ASN A 19 22.93 1.54 -11.03
C ASN A 19 23.66 1.74 -12.37
N ASN A 20 23.51 2.92 -12.96
CA ASN A 20 24.17 3.35 -14.18
C ASN A 20 24.43 4.87 -14.11
N THR A 21 25.14 5.41 -15.10
CA THR A 21 25.28 6.86 -15.30
C THR A 21 24.60 7.25 -16.61
N VAL A 22 23.67 8.21 -16.55
CA VAL A 22 22.90 8.69 -17.70
C VAL A 22 22.84 10.22 -17.63
N ALA A 23 23.14 10.91 -18.73
CA ALA A 23 23.16 12.37 -18.81
C ALA A 23 24.00 13.06 -17.69
N GLU A 24 25.13 12.43 -17.34
CA GLU A 24 26.06 12.85 -16.26
C GLU A 24 25.50 12.70 -14.85
N LEU A 25 24.34 12.07 -14.68
CA LEU A 25 23.75 11.79 -13.38
C LEU A 25 23.88 10.30 -13.04
N ASN A 26 24.13 10.02 -11.76
CA ASN A 26 23.89 8.69 -11.23
C ASN A 26 22.40 8.36 -11.41
N CYS A 27 22.09 7.12 -11.77
CA CYS A 27 20.74 6.74 -12.08
C CYS A 27 20.53 5.27 -11.74
N TYR A 28 19.40 4.96 -11.11
CA TYR A 28 18.92 3.60 -11.05
C TYR A 28 18.06 3.30 -12.27
N VAL A 29 18.31 2.18 -12.93
CA VAL A 29 17.64 1.80 -14.18
C VAL A 29 17.01 0.42 -14.01
N SER A 30 15.72 0.33 -14.32
CA SER A 30 14.98 -0.92 -14.36
C SER A 30 14.49 -1.24 -15.77
N ASP A 31 14.62 -2.52 -16.15
CA ASP A 31 14.25 -3.10 -17.45
C ASP A 31 15.01 -2.56 -18.69
N THR A 32 14.58 -2.98 -19.88
CA THR A 32 15.32 -2.87 -21.15
C THR A 32 14.46 -2.56 -22.38
N ASN A 33 13.19 -2.15 -22.22
CA ASN A 33 12.38 -1.67 -23.33
C ASN A 33 13.11 -0.52 -24.07
N LYS A 34 13.16 -0.55 -25.41
CA LYS A 34 13.93 0.42 -26.20
C LYS A 34 13.08 1.56 -26.77
N ASP A 35 11.77 1.44 -26.71
CA ASP A 35 10.83 2.36 -27.36
C ASP A 35 10.14 3.29 -26.36
N VAL A 36 9.93 2.81 -25.13
CA VAL A 36 9.23 3.51 -24.05
C VAL A 36 10.14 3.67 -22.84
N ALA A 37 10.26 4.90 -22.35
CA ALA A 37 10.93 5.21 -21.09
C ALA A 37 10.00 5.90 -20.09
N VAL A 38 10.30 5.76 -18.80
CA VAL A 38 9.68 6.55 -17.74
C VAL A 38 10.76 7.16 -16.86
N ILE A 39 10.64 8.44 -16.56
CA ILE A 39 11.49 9.14 -15.59
C ILE A 39 10.75 9.23 -14.26
N ILE A 40 11.26 8.58 -13.23
CA ILE A 40 10.80 8.79 -11.85
C ILE A 40 11.67 9.88 -11.21
N VAL A 41 11.02 10.98 -10.83
CA VAL A 41 11.63 12.01 -10.00
C VAL A 41 11.26 11.74 -8.54
N HIS A 42 12.26 11.32 -7.77
CA HIS A 42 12.12 10.84 -6.40
C HIS A 42 11.66 11.92 -5.41
N ASP A 43 11.18 11.46 -4.25
CA ASP A 43 10.86 12.30 -3.10
C ASP A 43 12.12 12.72 -2.32
N LEU A 44 11.93 13.24 -1.10
CA LEU A 44 12.99 13.70 -0.21
C LEU A 44 14.02 12.60 0.14
N PHE A 45 13.66 11.31 0.10
CA PHE A 45 14.58 10.21 0.45
C PHE A 45 15.62 9.94 -0.64
N GLY A 46 15.45 10.52 -1.83
CA GLY A 46 16.43 10.42 -2.89
C GLY A 46 16.31 9.15 -3.74
N TRP A 47 17.11 9.12 -4.79
CA TRP A 47 17.16 8.02 -5.76
C TRP A 47 17.71 6.70 -5.19
N THR A 48 18.38 6.74 -4.03
CA THR A 48 18.89 5.55 -3.32
C THR A 48 17.87 4.89 -2.41
N PHE A 49 16.70 5.53 -2.20
CA PHE A 49 15.67 4.97 -1.34
C PHE A 49 15.08 3.69 -1.91
N SER A 50 15.00 2.65 -1.07
CA SER A 50 14.63 1.30 -1.52
C SER A 50 13.23 1.27 -2.14
N ASN A 51 12.25 1.93 -1.52
CA ASN A 51 10.87 1.91 -2.01
C ASN A 51 10.77 2.53 -3.39
N THR A 52 11.42 3.67 -3.63
CA THR A 52 11.46 4.32 -4.95
C THR A 52 12.02 3.39 -6.03
N ARG A 53 13.05 2.60 -5.70
CA ARG A 53 13.65 1.66 -6.66
C ARG A 53 12.79 0.43 -6.91
N ILE A 54 12.10 -0.06 -5.87
CA ILE A 54 11.12 -1.15 -5.99
C ILE A 54 9.93 -0.69 -6.83
N LEU A 55 9.41 0.52 -6.59
CA LEU A 55 8.40 1.15 -7.45
C LEU A 55 8.86 1.23 -8.90
N ALA A 56 10.11 1.63 -9.13
CA ALA A 56 10.67 1.67 -10.48
C ALA A 56 10.68 0.28 -11.14
N ASP A 57 11.00 -0.78 -10.39
CA ASP A 57 10.98 -2.15 -10.90
C ASP A 57 9.57 -2.66 -11.21
N HIS A 58 8.59 -2.34 -10.36
CA HIS A 58 7.20 -2.69 -10.58
C HIS A 58 6.64 -1.95 -11.79
N LEU A 59 6.81 -0.63 -11.84
CA LEU A 59 6.34 0.19 -12.94
C LEU A 59 6.93 -0.27 -14.28
N ALA A 60 8.22 -0.62 -14.31
CA ALA A 60 8.88 -1.10 -15.53
C ALA A 60 8.23 -2.37 -16.08
N GLN A 61 7.88 -3.30 -15.19
CA GLN A 61 7.22 -4.56 -15.54
C GLN A 61 5.77 -4.36 -15.97
N GLU A 62 4.99 -3.62 -15.19
CA GLU A 62 3.55 -3.43 -15.42
C GLU A 62 3.26 -2.68 -16.72
N VAL A 63 4.03 -1.62 -17.01
CA VAL A 63 3.81 -0.80 -18.22
C VAL A 63 4.74 -1.16 -19.37
N ASN A 64 5.58 -2.18 -19.20
CA ASN A 64 6.59 -2.61 -20.18
C ASN A 64 7.43 -1.43 -20.70
N ALA A 65 8.19 -0.79 -19.82
CA ALA A 65 9.01 0.39 -20.12
C ALA A 65 10.38 0.32 -19.42
N THR A 66 11.38 1.02 -19.96
CA THR A 66 12.63 1.23 -19.20
C THR A 66 12.42 2.39 -18.24
N VAL A 67 12.57 2.14 -16.93
CA VAL A 67 12.34 3.15 -15.89
C VAL A 67 13.66 3.66 -15.35
N TYR A 68 13.80 4.98 -15.29
CA TYR A 68 14.97 5.70 -14.81
C TYR A 68 14.63 6.44 -13.53
N VAL A 69 15.45 6.29 -12.48
CA VAL A 69 15.40 7.09 -11.24
C VAL A 69 16.72 7.86 -11.14
N PRO A 70 16.81 9.08 -11.68
CA PRO A 70 18.04 9.87 -11.69
C PRO A 70 18.29 10.52 -10.34
N ASP A 71 19.56 10.74 -10.03
CA ASP A 71 20.01 11.49 -8.86
C ASP A 71 19.85 12.99 -9.09
N PHE A 72 18.71 13.54 -8.67
CA PHE A 72 18.44 14.98 -8.75
C PHE A 72 18.85 15.75 -7.48
N PHE A 73 19.55 15.10 -6.55
CA PHE A 73 20.14 15.74 -5.37
C PHE A 73 21.66 15.87 -5.43
N GLY A 74 22.27 15.50 -6.56
CA GLY A 74 23.71 15.68 -6.79
C GLY A 74 24.58 14.86 -5.84
N GLY A 75 24.13 13.66 -5.49
CA GLY A 75 24.81 12.75 -4.57
C GLY A 75 24.48 12.97 -3.09
N GLU A 76 23.72 14.02 -2.75
CA GLU A 76 23.25 14.21 -1.38
C GLU A 76 22.11 13.22 -1.07
N VAL A 77 22.31 12.40 -0.04
CA VAL A 77 21.28 11.50 0.50
C VAL A 77 20.91 11.99 1.90
N VAL A 78 19.62 12.20 2.13
CA VAL A 78 19.12 12.51 3.47
C VAL A 78 19.09 11.20 4.27
N PRO A 79 19.81 11.06 5.40
CA PRO A 79 19.85 9.82 6.14
C PRO A 79 18.45 9.41 6.62
N THR A 80 18.01 8.21 6.23
CA THR A 80 16.69 7.68 6.56
C THR A 80 16.48 7.57 8.07
N GLU A 81 17.54 7.31 8.83
CA GLU A 81 17.53 7.21 10.29
C GLU A 81 17.23 8.55 10.96
N ILE A 82 17.64 9.65 10.33
CA ILE A 82 17.34 11.01 10.80
C ILE A 82 15.90 11.37 10.45
N LEU A 83 15.44 11.00 9.25
CA LEU A 83 14.07 11.29 8.83
C LEU A 83 13.05 10.56 9.69
N PHE A 84 13.27 9.26 9.96
CA PHE A 84 12.35 8.46 10.77
C PHE A 84 12.40 8.76 12.27
N ASP A 85 13.45 9.43 12.76
CA ASP A 85 13.59 9.84 14.16
C ASP A 85 13.49 11.37 14.33
N LYS A 86 12.31 11.81 14.78
CA LYS A 86 12.04 13.23 15.03
C LYS A 86 13.05 13.91 15.96
N SER A 87 13.64 13.18 16.90
CA SER A 87 14.61 13.75 17.84
C SER A 87 15.93 14.15 17.18
N ARG A 88 16.22 13.56 16.01
CA ARG A 88 17.45 13.74 15.25
C ARG A 88 17.33 14.73 14.11
N MET A 89 16.13 15.27 13.86
CA MET A 89 15.87 16.18 12.74
C MET A 89 16.73 17.46 12.75
N GLY A 90 17.18 17.92 13.92
CA GLY A 90 18.13 19.04 14.03
C GLY A 90 19.54 18.73 13.54
N GLU A 91 19.87 17.45 13.32
CA GLU A 91 21.17 16.99 12.80
C GLU A 91 21.32 17.24 11.29
N PHE A 92 20.22 17.51 10.56
CA PHE A 92 20.24 17.75 9.11
C PHE A 92 19.59 19.09 8.73
N ASP A 93 20.38 19.97 8.11
CA ASP A 93 19.89 21.28 7.65
C ASP A 93 19.09 21.14 6.35
N LEU A 94 17.79 20.86 6.51
CA LEU A 94 16.83 20.79 5.42
C LEU A 94 16.74 22.11 4.62
N GLY A 95 16.90 23.27 5.27
CA GLY A 95 16.81 24.56 4.60
C GLY A 95 17.97 24.75 3.61
N ALA A 96 19.19 24.48 4.05
CA ALA A 96 20.36 24.52 3.20
C ALA A 96 20.30 23.43 2.11
N PHE A 97 19.78 22.25 2.42
CA PHE A 97 19.54 21.18 1.44
C PHE A 97 18.60 21.63 0.32
N PHE A 98 17.42 22.18 0.62
CA PHE A 98 16.50 22.67 -0.42
C PHE A 98 17.06 23.86 -1.20
N LYS A 99 17.92 24.69 -0.59
CA LYS A 99 18.61 25.77 -1.32
C LYS A 99 19.57 25.21 -2.37
N ARG A 100 20.36 24.19 -2.01
CA ARG A 100 21.27 23.48 -2.94
C ARG A 100 20.52 22.67 -3.99
N ASN A 101 19.33 22.18 -3.65
CA ASN A 101 18.45 21.40 -4.53
C ASN A 101 17.25 22.20 -5.05
N SER A 102 17.40 23.52 -5.17
CA SER A 102 16.32 24.40 -5.64
C SER A 102 15.99 24.17 -7.11
N LYS A 103 14.80 24.61 -7.53
CA LYS A 103 14.35 24.51 -8.93
C LYS A 103 15.37 25.09 -9.90
N THR A 104 15.95 26.25 -9.59
CA THR A 104 16.95 26.92 -10.42
C THR A 104 18.22 26.08 -10.60
N VAL A 105 18.64 25.38 -9.55
CA VAL A 105 19.85 24.55 -9.60
C VAL A 105 19.58 23.24 -10.37
N ARG A 106 18.42 22.61 -10.15
CA ARG A 106 18.13 21.26 -10.68
C ARG A 106 17.44 21.24 -12.03
N ARG A 107 16.77 22.32 -12.45
CA ARG A 107 16.09 22.39 -13.75
C ARG A 107 17.02 22.11 -14.94
N PRO A 108 18.26 22.63 -15.04
CA PRO A 108 19.16 22.31 -16.14
C PRO A 108 19.51 20.82 -16.24
N GLU A 109 19.67 20.15 -15.09
CA GLU A 109 19.96 18.71 -15.02
C GLU A 109 18.74 17.88 -15.44
N LEU A 110 17.56 18.26 -14.96
CA LEU A 110 16.28 17.66 -15.31
C LEU A 110 16.01 17.73 -16.82
N VAL A 111 16.16 18.91 -17.43
CA VAL A 111 15.96 19.13 -18.87
C VAL A 111 16.97 18.32 -19.69
N ARG A 112 18.26 18.39 -19.38
CA ARG A 112 19.32 17.63 -20.07
C ARG A 112 19.08 16.11 -20.01
N PHE A 113 18.60 15.61 -18.86
CA PHE A 113 18.28 14.20 -18.70
C PHE A 113 17.13 13.80 -19.64
N ALA A 114 16.05 14.57 -19.66
CA ALA A 114 14.91 14.31 -20.53
C ALA A 114 15.26 14.45 -22.02
N GLU A 115 16.09 15.43 -22.42
CA GLU A 115 16.63 15.56 -23.77
C GLU A 115 17.44 14.33 -24.19
N THR A 116 18.30 13.83 -23.29
CA THR A 116 19.10 12.63 -23.52
C THR A 116 18.20 11.43 -23.79
N LEU A 117 17.15 11.22 -22.99
CA LEU A 117 16.20 10.14 -23.24
C LEU A 117 15.38 10.37 -24.52
N ARG A 118 14.94 11.60 -24.78
CA ARG A 118 14.14 11.94 -25.99
C ARG A 118 14.89 11.63 -27.28
N SER A 119 16.22 11.69 -27.27
CA SER A 119 17.06 11.28 -28.41
C SER A 119 17.03 9.77 -28.71
N SER A 120 16.66 8.95 -27.71
CA SER A 120 16.77 7.48 -27.77
C SER A 120 15.42 6.76 -27.69
N PHE A 121 14.37 7.43 -27.21
CA PHE A 121 13.06 6.83 -26.96
C PHE A 121 11.95 7.52 -27.73
N SER A 122 11.02 6.72 -28.26
CA SER A 122 9.86 7.21 -29.01
C SER A 122 8.76 7.77 -28.10
N ARG A 123 8.64 7.24 -26.88
CA ARG A 123 7.68 7.69 -25.86
C ARG A 123 8.35 7.80 -24.51
N ILE A 124 8.07 8.87 -23.78
CA ILE A 124 8.60 9.12 -22.44
C ILE A 124 7.50 9.66 -21.54
N GLY A 125 7.21 8.94 -20.46
CA GLY A 125 6.43 9.46 -19.34
C GLY A 125 7.34 10.01 -18.25
N ALA A 126 6.82 10.89 -17.39
CA ALA A 126 7.49 11.27 -16.16
C ALA A 126 6.56 11.19 -14.94
N VAL A 127 7.03 10.56 -13.87
CA VAL A 127 6.30 10.36 -12.61
C VAL A 127 7.05 11.08 -11.49
N GLY A 128 6.35 11.95 -10.75
CA GLY A 128 6.95 12.78 -9.70
C GLY A 128 6.33 12.53 -8.33
N TYR A 129 7.14 12.21 -7.33
CA TYR A 129 6.70 12.05 -5.94
C TYR A 129 7.22 13.20 -5.08
N CYS A 130 6.36 13.88 -4.31
CA CYS A 130 6.78 14.99 -3.43
C CYS A 130 7.62 16.05 -4.19
N PHE A 131 8.93 16.12 -3.93
CA PHE A 131 9.88 16.97 -4.63
C PHE A 131 9.81 16.81 -6.15
N GLY A 132 9.53 15.60 -6.64
CA GLY A 132 9.36 15.35 -8.07
C GLY A 132 8.16 16.06 -8.70
N GLY A 133 7.20 16.56 -7.93
CA GLY A 133 5.99 17.19 -8.43
C GLY A 133 6.25 18.44 -9.28
N TRP A 134 7.00 19.42 -8.76
CA TRP A 134 7.37 20.59 -9.56
C TRP A 134 8.21 20.20 -10.78
N ALA A 135 9.06 19.18 -10.65
CA ALA A 135 9.98 18.76 -11.70
C ALA A 135 9.22 18.15 -12.90
N VAL A 136 8.27 17.25 -12.67
CA VAL A 136 7.50 16.68 -13.78
C VAL A 136 6.58 17.71 -14.43
N PHE A 137 5.99 18.63 -13.66
CA PHE A 137 5.28 19.78 -14.24
C PHE A 137 6.20 20.68 -15.09
N ASN A 138 7.46 20.83 -14.67
CA ASN A 138 8.46 21.53 -15.48
C ASN A 138 8.71 20.81 -16.81
N LEU A 139 8.92 19.49 -16.78
CA LEU A 139 9.13 18.68 -17.99
C LEU A 139 7.92 18.68 -18.93
N GLY A 140 6.71 18.67 -18.38
CA GLY A 140 5.46 18.69 -19.14
C GLY A 140 5.07 20.05 -19.70
N ALA A 141 5.89 21.09 -19.52
CA ALA A 141 5.61 22.44 -20.01
C ALA A 141 5.49 22.51 -21.55
N LYS A 142 4.56 23.34 -22.05
CA LYS A 142 4.24 23.49 -23.49
C LYS A 142 5.46 23.72 -24.37
N GLU A 143 6.42 24.49 -23.90
CA GLU A 143 7.59 24.91 -24.67
C GLU A 143 8.69 23.84 -24.77
N LEU A 144 8.68 22.80 -23.93
CA LEU A 144 9.77 21.83 -23.86
C LEU A 144 9.56 20.64 -24.79
N SER A 145 8.34 20.07 -24.83
CA SER A 145 8.04 18.87 -25.64
C SER A 145 9.03 17.69 -25.40
N LEU A 146 9.45 17.49 -24.14
CA LEU A 146 10.45 16.46 -23.78
C LEU A 146 9.83 15.17 -23.22
N VAL A 147 8.60 15.22 -22.73
CA VAL A 147 7.80 14.09 -22.22
C VAL A 147 6.45 14.08 -22.92
N ASP A 148 5.80 12.92 -23.00
CA ASP A 148 4.51 12.73 -23.67
C ASP A 148 3.34 12.74 -22.68
N CYS A 149 3.61 12.46 -21.40
CA CYS A 149 2.66 12.56 -20.31
C CYS A 149 3.38 12.72 -18.97
N ILE A 150 2.66 13.24 -17.98
CA ILE A 150 3.16 13.31 -16.61
C ILE A 150 2.13 12.77 -15.61
N SER A 151 2.63 12.21 -14.51
CA SER A 151 1.84 11.93 -13.31
C SER A 151 2.57 12.44 -12.08
N THR A 152 1.84 12.94 -11.09
CA THR A 152 2.45 13.29 -9.79
C THR A 152 1.60 12.86 -8.62
N SER A 153 2.27 12.44 -7.56
CA SER A 153 1.67 12.11 -6.28
C SER A 153 2.14 13.08 -5.21
N HIS A 154 1.17 13.67 -4.50
CA HIS A 154 1.41 14.63 -3.40
C HIS A 154 2.49 15.69 -3.73
N PRO A 155 2.32 16.49 -4.81
CA PRO A 155 3.38 17.33 -5.35
C PRO A 155 3.83 18.42 -4.36
N SER A 156 5.14 18.66 -4.32
CA SER A 156 5.77 19.73 -3.55
C SER A 156 6.29 20.84 -4.44
N PHE A 157 6.31 22.05 -3.87
CA PHE A 157 6.83 23.26 -4.51
C PHE A 157 6.16 23.61 -5.85
N LEU A 158 4.97 23.08 -6.14
CA LEU A 158 4.27 23.35 -7.39
C LEU A 158 3.68 24.77 -7.38
N GLU A 159 3.88 25.50 -8.48
CA GLU A 159 3.40 26.87 -8.63
C GLU A 159 2.26 26.98 -9.65
N LYS A 160 1.37 27.95 -9.46
CA LYS A 160 0.23 28.20 -10.35
C LYS A 160 0.63 28.35 -11.82
N GLN A 161 1.76 29.00 -12.08
CA GLN A 161 2.24 29.20 -13.45
C GLN A 161 2.70 27.90 -14.11
N GLU A 162 3.26 26.96 -13.34
CA GLU A 162 3.66 25.63 -13.85
C GLU A 162 2.43 24.81 -14.21
N ILE A 163 1.37 24.86 -13.39
CA ILE A 163 0.07 24.23 -13.65
C ILE A 163 -0.55 24.79 -14.94
N ALA A 164 -0.59 26.12 -15.08
CA ALA A 164 -1.19 26.78 -16.24
C ALA A 164 -0.41 26.55 -17.55
N ASN A 165 0.89 26.26 -17.45
CA ASN A 165 1.78 26.11 -18.60
C ASN A 165 1.94 24.65 -19.07
N ILE A 166 1.12 23.72 -18.56
CA ILE A 166 1.21 22.33 -18.97
C ILE A 166 0.81 22.13 -20.43
N GLY A 167 1.56 21.30 -21.16
CA GLY A 167 1.34 21.01 -22.58
C GLY A 167 1.08 19.55 -22.90
N VAL A 168 1.07 18.67 -21.90
CA VAL A 168 0.96 17.22 -22.05
C VAL A 168 -0.14 16.65 -21.15
N PRO A 169 -0.73 15.50 -21.50
CA PRO A 169 -1.60 14.74 -20.61
C PRO A 169 -1.04 14.63 -19.19
N THR A 170 -1.87 14.90 -18.20
CA THR A 170 -1.44 15.09 -16.80
C THR A 170 -2.34 14.35 -15.83
N GLN A 171 -1.75 13.61 -14.91
CA GLN A 171 -2.42 13.03 -13.76
C GLN A 171 -1.93 13.67 -12.45
N ILE A 172 -2.84 13.94 -11.52
CA ILE A 172 -2.50 14.34 -10.15
C ILE A 172 -3.19 13.40 -9.15
N LEU A 173 -2.38 12.76 -8.32
CA LEU A 173 -2.79 11.95 -7.18
C LEU A 173 -2.68 12.79 -5.90
N ALA A 174 -3.80 13.36 -5.47
CA ALA A 174 -3.87 14.39 -4.44
C ALA A 174 -4.35 13.82 -3.10
N PRO A 175 -3.54 13.87 -2.03
CA PRO A 175 -3.98 13.48 -0.69
C PRO A 175 -4.86 14.57 -0.08
N GLU A 176 -5.75 14.23 0.85
CA GLU A 176 -6.57 15.22 1.57
C GLU A 176 -5.73 16.24 2.34
N PHE A 177 -4.84 15.76 3.20
CA PHE A 177 -4.06 16.58 4.12
C PHE A 177 -2.65 16.82 3.59
N ASP A 178 -2.47 17.92 2.84
CA ASP A 178 -1.19 18.28 2.23
C ASP A 178 -0.81 19.74 2.51
N PRO A 179 0.32 20.01 3.20
CA PRO A 179 0.78 21.38 3.41
C PRO A 179 1.53 21.97 2.21
N GLN A 180 1.88 21.17 1.20
CA GLN A 180 2.56 21.61 -0.01
C GLN A 180 1.57 21.77 -1.16
N PHE A 181 0.72 20.78 -1.39
CA PHE A 181 -0.38 20.86 -2.35
C PHE A 181 -1.67 21.31 -1.65
N THR A 182 -1.70 22.59 -1.30
CA THR A 182 -2.75 23.19 -0.46
C THR A 182 -4.14 23.09 -1.11
N PRO A 183 -5.23 23.22 -0.34
CA PRO A 183 -6.59 23.28 -0.90
C PRO A 183 -6.74 24.31 -2.02
N GLU A 184 -6.09 25.48 -1.90
CA GLU A 184 -6.10 26.53 -2.92
C GLU A 184 -5.38 26.10 -4.20
N LEU A 185 -4.25 25.40 -4.09
CA LEU A 185 -3.54 24.86 -5.26
C LEU A 185 -4.30 23.70 -5.91
N LYS A 186 -4.94 22.82 -5.12
CA LYS A 186 -5.83 21.76 -5.61
C LYS A 186 -7.00 22.33 -6.39
N ALA A 187 -7.68 23.34 -5.82
CA ALA A 187 -8.79 24.02 -6.48
C ALA A 187 -8.32 24.70 -7.78
N TYR A 188 -7.19 25.41 -7.74
CA TYR A 188 -6.61 26.05 -8.91
C TYR A 188 -6.23 25.05 -10.00
N ALA A 189 -5.64 23.90 -9.66
CA ALA A 189 -5.31 22.85 -10.61
C ALA A 189 -6.57 22.30 -11.30
N ASN A 190 -7.61 21.99 -10.53
CA ASN A 190 -8.88 21.49 -11.04
C ASN A 190 -9.65 22.51 -11.88
N GLU A 191 -9.45 23.80 -11.64
CA GLU A 191 -10.00 24.87 -12.47
C GLU A 191 -9.21 25.02 -13.79
N VAL A 192 -7.88 25.09 -13.70
CA VAL A 192 -7.02 25.51 -14.81
C VAL A 192 -6.65 24.38 -15.76
N LEU A 193 -6.32 23.19 -15.28
CA LEU A 193 -5.85 22.10 -16.13
C LEU A 193 -6.87 21.70 -17.21
N PRO A 194 -8.19 21.59 -16.92
CA PRO A 194 -9.19 21.34 -17.96
C PRO A 194 -9.21 22.42 -19.06
N MET A 195 -8.87 23.67 -18.74
CA MET A 195 -8.85 24.78 -19.71
C MET A 195 -7.63 24.75 -20.64
N THR A 196 -6.61 23.95 -20.35
CA THR A 196 -5.38 23.89 -21.16
C THR A 196 -5.54 23.06 -22.43
N GLY A 197 -6.59 22.23 -22.51
CA GLY A 197 -6.88 21.35 -23.64
C GLY A 197 -6.15 20.00 -23.63
N VAL A 198 -5.33 19.74 -22.61
CA VAL A 198 -4.68 18.43 -22.42
C VAL A 198 -5.62 17.47 -21.69
N ALA A 199 -5.40 16.16 -21.85
CA ALA A 199 -6.10 15.17 -21.04
C ALA A 199 -5.70 15.32 -19.56
N TYR A 200 -6.67 15.33 -18.66
CA TYR A 200 -6.44 15.54 -17.23
C TYR A 200 -7.15 14.47 -16.41
N ASP A 201 -6.38 13.76 -15.56
CA ASP A 201 -6.90 12.86 -14.54
C ASP A 201 -6.58 13.42 -13.14
N TYR A 202 -7.59 13.49 -12.28
CA TYR A 202 -7.42 13.95 -10.91
C TYR A 202 -8.03 12.93 -9.97
N GLN A 203 -7.17 12.32 -9.15
CA GLN A 203 -7.60 11.38 -8.13
C GLN A 203 -7.39 12.04 -6.77
N TYR A 204 -8.51 12.26 -6.08
CA TYR A 204 -8.49 12.72 -4.72
C TYR A 204 -8.54 11.53 -3.79
N PHE A 205 -7.64 11.51 -2.83
CA PHE A 205 -7.55 10.45 -1.84
C PHE A 205 -7.87 11.02 -0.45
N PRO A 206 -9.10 10.80 0.06
CA PRO A 206 -9.49 11.29 1.38
C PRO A 206 -8.59 10.71 2.48
N GLY A 207 -8.37 11.44 3.57
CA GLY A 207 -7.57 11.10 4.74
C GLY A 207 -6.12 10.67 4.54
N LEU A 208 -5.56 10.77 3.32
CA LEU A 208 -4.13 10.60 3.14
C LEU A 208 -3.42 11.89 3.53
N GLU A 209 -2.17 11.72 3.97
CA GLU A 209 -1.25 12.82 4.20
C GLU A 209 -0.18 12.88 3.11
N HIS A 210 0.57 13.97 3.08
CA HIS A 210 1.72 14.13 2.20
C HIS A 210 2.75 13.00 2.36
N GLY A 211 3.21 12.42 1.25
CA GLY A 211 4.19 11.32 1.24
C GLY A 211 3.59 9.91 1.12
N PHE A 212 2.26 9.78 0.97
CA PHE A 212 1.60 8.47 0.96
C PHE A 212 2.11 7.52 -0.14
N ALA A 213 2.44 8.05 -1.32
CA ALA A 213 2.62 7.26 -2.54
C ALA A 213 3.96 6.54 -2.66
N THR A 214 4.85 6.66 -1.67
CA THR A 214 6.14 5.93 -1.63
C THR A 214 6.26 5.03 -0.39
N ARG A 215 5.16 4.83 0.37
CA ARG A 215 5.21 4.32 1.76
C ARG A 215 4.09 3.31 2.07
N GLY A 216 3.77 2.40 1.16
CA GLY A 216 2.55 1.59 1.28
C GLY A 216 2.61 0.27 2.03
N ASP A 217 1.70 0.02 3.00
CA ASP A 217 1.69 -1.15 3.89
C ASP A 217 1.27 -2.46 3.19
N GLU A 218 2.00 -3.56 3.45
CA GLU A 218 1.79 -4.88 2.83
C GLU A 218 0.84 -5.73 3.70
N ILE A 219 -0.48 -5.51 3.56
CA ILE A 219 -1.50 -6.32 4.25
C ILE A 219 -1.75 -7.65 3.53
N LEU A 220 -1.74 -7.64 2.20
CA LEU A 220 -1.88 -8.82 1.34
C LEU A 220 -0.60 -8.99 0.53
N ASP A 221 -0.08 -10.22 0.47
CA ASP A 221 0.96 -10.59 -0.47
C ASP A 221 0.36 -10.93 -1.84
N ALA A 222 1.14 -11.51 -2.76
CA ALA A 222 0.64 -11.92 -4.09
C ALA A 222 -0.48 -12.98 -4.04
N TYR A 223 -0.73 -13.61 -2.89
CA TYR A 223 -1.63 -14.74 -2.72
C TYR A 223 -2.79 -14.48 -1.75
N GLY A 224 -2.72 -13.41 -0.96
CA GLY A 224 -3.81 -12.97 -0.08
C GLY A 224 -5.01 -12.43 -0.85
N HIS A 225 -6.19 -12.44 -0.23
CA HIS A 225 -7.43 -12.06 -0.90
C HIS A 225 -8.45 -11.44 0.06
N LEU A 226 -9.24 -10.52 -0.50
CA LEU A 226 -10.35 -9.84 0.16
C LEU A 226 -11.64 -10.15 -0.60
N SER A 227 -12.70 -10.47 0.14
CA SER A 227 -14.05 -10.54 -0.42
C SER A 227 -15.04 -9.70 0.38
N PHE A 228 -16.17 -9.40 -0.25
CA PHE A 228 -17.29 -8.73 0.40
C PHE A 228 -18.62 -9.32 -0.06
N ARG A 229 -19.60 -9.37 0.86
CA ARG A 229 -20.95 -9.82 0.55
C ARG A 229 -21.64 -8.80 -0.35
N HIS A 230 -22.38 -9.26 -1.36
CA HIS A 230 -23.12 -8.37 -2.23
C HIS A 230 -24.20 -7.61 -1.43
N PRO A 231 -24.28 -6.27 -1.53
CA PRO A 231 -25.11 -5.45 -0.64
C PRO A 231 -26.62 -5.66 -0.84
N VAL A 232 -27.03 -6.20 -1.99
CA VAL A 232 -28.45 -6.46 -2.35
C VAL A 232 -28.78 -7.96 -2.37
N HIS A 233 -27.78 -8.82 -2.57
CA HIS A 233 -27.96 -10.25 -2.83
C HIS A 233 -27.15 -11.02 -1.80
N SER A 234 -27.74 -11.29 -0.64
CA SER A 234 -27.00 -11.87 0.50
C SER A 234 -26.49 -13.30 0.23
N ASP A 235 -27.01 -13.97 -0.79
CA ASP A 235 -26.57 -15.27 -1.31
C ASP A 235 -25.38 -15.17 -2.28
N VAL A 236 -24.86 -13.97 -2.52
CA VAL A 236 -23.72 -13.68 -3.41
C VAL A 236 -22.62 -12.93 -2.65
N PHE A 237 -21.37 -13.23 -2.97
CA PHE A 237 -20.21 -12.44 -2.55
C PHE A 237 -19.28 -12.14 -3.73
N ILE A 238 -18.49 -11.09 -3.61
CA ILE A 238 -17.61 -10.58 -4.66
C ILE A 238 -16.17 -10.71 -4.21
N MET A 239 -15.29 -11.17 -5.09
CA MET A 239 -13.84 -11.26 -4.89
C MET A 239 -13.13 -11.07 -6.22
N SER A 240 -11.87 -10.61 -6.21
CA SER A 240 -11.09 -10.54 -7.45
C SER A 240 -10.84 -11.93 -8.06
N ARG A 241 -10.61 -11.95 -9.37
CA ARG A 241 -10.01 -13.09 -10.08
C ARG A 241 -8.61 -13.36 -9.56
N SER A 242 -8.06 -14.53 -9.87
CA SER A 242 -6.74 -14.97 -9.46
C SER A 242 -5.62 -14.19 -10.17
N ILE A 243 -5.39 -12.96 -9.72
CA ILE A 243 -4.27 -12.08 -10.08
C ILE A 243 -3.59 -11.57 -8.82
N ALA A 244 -2.43 -10.91 -8.93
CA ALA A 244 -1.84 -10.26 -7.77
C ALA A 244 -2.83 -9.18 -7.25
N PRO A 245 -3.07 -9.06 -5.94
CA PRO A 245 -4.02 -8.06 -5.40
C PRO A 245 -3.70 -6.62 -5.85
N GLY A 246 -2.42 -6.33 -6.08
CA GLY A 246 -1.98 -5.03 -6.59
C GLY A 246 -2.48 -4.68 -8.00
N VAL A 247 -2.76 -5.67 -8.86
CA VAL A 247 -3.14 -5.38 -10.26
C VAL A 247 -4.66 -5.37 -10.48
N VAL A 248 -5.46 -5.52 -9.41
CA VAL A 248 -6.92 -5.37 -9.47
C VAL A 248 -7.23 -3.89 -9.70
N SER A 249 -7.74 -3.54 -10.88
CA SER A 249 -7.88 -2.13 -11.29
C SER A 249 -9.27 -1.78 -11.81
N SER A 250 -10.11 -2.77 -12.11
CA SER A 250 -11.41 -2.54 -12.70
C SER A 250 -12.48 -3.53 -12.22
N PRO A 251 -13.77 -3.21 -12.38
CA PRO A 251 -14.85 -4.18 -12.14
C PRO A 251 -14.72 -5.47 -12.95
N ALA A 252 -14.03 -5.45 -14.10
CA ALA A 252 -13.80 -6.64 -14.91
C ALA A 252 -12.81 -7.64 -14.25
N ASP A 253 -12.09 -7.21 -13.22
CA ASP A 253 -11.25 -8.08 -12.41
C ASP A 253 -12.01 -8.74 -11.24
N LEU A 254 -13.29 -8.40 -11.04
CA LEU A 254 -14.13 -8.93 -9.97
C LEU A 254 -15.00 -10.09 -10.48
N ILE A 255 -15.22 -11.07 -9.62
CA ILE A 255 -16.09 -12.22 -9.88
C ILE A 255 -17.12 -12.30 -8.75
N GLU A 256 -18.37 -12.47 -9.14
CA GLU A 256 -19.47 -12.80 -8.23
C GLU A 256 -19.53 -14.32 -8.02
N TYR A 257 -19.61 -14.74 -6.76
CA TYR A 257 -19.69 -16.13 -6.36
C TYR A 257 -20.92 -16.37 -5.48
N ARG A 258 -21.52 -17.56 -5.60
CA ARG A 258 -22.59 -18.01 -4.73
C ARG A 258 -22.04 -18.36 -3.35
N VAL A 259 -22.67 -17.88 -2.29
CA VAL A 259 -22.31 -18.19 -0.89
C VAL A 259 -22.45 -19.70 -0.59
N ASP A 260 -23.33 -20.42 -1.29
CA ASP A 260 -23.59 -21.83 -1.02
C ASP A 260 -22.42 -22.77 -1.36
N GLY A 261 -21.62 -22.45 -2.38
CA GLY A 261 -20.54 -23.34 -2.83
C GLY A 261 -19.30 -22.62 -3.37
N ALA A 262 -19.25 -21.29 -3.26
CA ALA A 262 -18.23 -20.45 -3.90
C ALA A 262 -18.11 -20.67 -5.42
N GLU A 263 -19.22 -21.00 -6.09
CA GLU A 263 -19.24 -21.15 -7.54
C GLU A 263 -19.56 -19.83 -8.20
N PRO A 264 -18.87 -19.48 -9.31
CA PRO A 264 -19.16 -18.25 -10.02
C PRO A 264 -20.64 -18.15 -10.39
N VAL A 265 -21.21 -16.96 -10.26
CA VAL A 265 -22.57 -16.69 -10.71
C VAL A 265 -22.66 -16.81 -12.23
N GLU A 266 -21.62 -16.35 -12.94
CA GLU A 266 -21.47 -16.46 -14.40
C GLU A 266 -20.57 -17.64 -14.79
N GLU A 267 -21.07 -18.55 -15.63
CA GLU A 267 -20.30 -19.72 -16.09
C GLU A 267 -19.05 -19.35 -16.91
N THR A 268 -19.05 -18.18 -17.55
CA THR A 268 -17.92 -17.68 -18.37
C THR A 268 -16.89 -16.88 -17.56
N SER A 269 -16.99 -16.87 -16.22
CA SER A 269 -16.07 -16.13 -15.36
C SER A 269 -14.60 -16.53 -15.56
N LEU A 270 -13.70 -15.59 -15.34
CA LEU A 270 -12.26 -15.85 -15.31
C LEU A 270 -11.88 -16.74 -14.11
N LYS A 271 -10.66 -17.28 -14.11
CA LYS A 271 -10.19 -18.16 -13.03
C LYS A 271 -10.12 -17.40 -11.69
N GLY A 272 -10.88 -17.86 -10.70
CA GLY A 272 -10.86 -17.38 -9.31
C GLY A 272 -9.76 -18.01 -8.45
N TYR A 273 -9.53 -17.45 -7.25
CA TYR A 273 -8.66 -18.09 -6.25
C TYR A 273 -9.24 -19.45 -5.82
N GLU A 274 -8.35 -20.40 -5.52
CA GLU A 274 -8.75 -21.73 -5.05
C GLU A 274 -9.34 -21.68 -3.63
N GLU A 275 -8.86 -20.75 -2.80
CA GLU A 275 -9.26 -20.60 -1.40
C GLU A 275 -10.54 -19.78 -1.19
N ARG A 276 -11.30 -19.54 -2.25
CA ARG A 276 -12.62 -18.88 -2.19
C ARG A 276 -13.61 -19.56 -1.22
N ARG A 277 -13.36 -20.83 -0.87
CA ARG A 277 -14.12 -21.58 0.14
C ARG A 277 -13.91 -21.08 1.57
N ILE A 278 -12.80 -20.40 1.87
CA ILE A 278 -12.65 -19.65 3.14
C ILE A 278 -13.81 -18.65 3.27
N HIS A 279 -14.03 -17.87 2.21
CA HIS A 279 -14.99 -16.78 2.20
C HIS A 279 -16.43 -17.28 2.18
N SER A 280 -16.77 -18.22 1.30
CA SER A 280 -18.15 -18.73 1.19
C SER A 280 -18.64 -19.37 2.48
N GLU A 281 -17.82 -20.21 3.13
CA GLU A 281 -18.25 -20.92 4.33
C GLU A 281 -18.38 -19.98 5.53
N ILE A 282 -17.52 -18.95 5.62
CA ILE A 282 -17.68 -17.88 6.62
C ILE A 282 -19.00 -17.14 6.36
N TYR A 283 -19.27 -16.70 5.13
CA TYR A 283 -20.52 -16.02 4.81
C TYR A 283 -21.76 -16.87 5.01
N LYS A 284 -21.68 -18.17 4.70
CA LYS A 284 -22.77 -19.12 4.88
C LYS A 284 -23.11 -19.30 6.36
N ARG A 285 -22.09 -19.44 7.20
CA ARG A 285 -22.26 -19.66 8.64
C ARG A 285 -22.63 -18.39 9.41
N HIS A 286 -22.14 -17.24 8.95
CA HIS A 286 -22.26 -15.96 9.66
C HIS A 286 -22.90 -14.87 8.78
N PRO A 287 -24.24 -14.78 8.75
CA PRO A 287 -24.97 -13.83 7.90
C PRO A 287 -24.64 -12.35 8.16
N ASN A 288 -24.20 -12.01 9.38
CA ASN A 288 -23.87 -10.64 9.77
C ASN A 288 -22.48 -10.16 9.31
N ILE A 289 -21.65 -11.07 8.78
CA ILE A 289 -20.34 -10.73 8.23
C ILE A 289 -20.53 -10.24 6.79
N HIS A 290 -19.92 -9.10 6.48
CA HIS A 290 -19.98 -8.48 5.15
C HIS A 290 -18.63 -8.40 4.46
N ALA A 291 -17.51 -8.59 5.17
CA ALA A 291 -16.18 -8.59 4.57
C ALA A 291 -15.29 -9.63 5.23
N VAL A 292 -14.43 -10.25 4.41
CA VAL A 292 -13.46 -11.24 4.84
C VAL A 292 -12.11 -10.91 4.19
N VAL A 293 -11.06 -10.93 4.99
CA VAL A 293 -9.67 -10.75 4.53
C VAL A 293 -8.86 -11.97 4.94
N HIS A 294 -8.18 -12.58 3.98
CA HIS A 294 -7.21 -13.64 4.22
C HIS A 294 -5.81 -13.18 3.82
N SER A 295 -4.85 -13.31 4.73
CA SER A 295 -3.49 -12.78 4.57
C SER A 295 -2.45 -13.78 5.08
N HIS A 296 -1.30 -13.81 4.39
CA HIS A 296 -0.14 -14.62 4.73
C HIS A 296 0.94 -13.83 5.49
N SER A 297 0.55 -12.88 6.35
CA SER A 297 1.50 -12.04 7.09
C SER A 297 2.54 -12.87 7.88
N GLU A 298 3.81 -12.70 7.51
CA GLU A 298 4.96 -13.34 8.17
C GLU A 298 5.11 -12.93 9.64
N GLU A 299 4.61 -11.74 10.01
CA GLU A 299 4.59 -11.27 11.39
C GLU A 299 3.62 -12.07 12.26
N VAL A 300 2.54 -12.59 11.67
CA VAL A 300 1.46 -13.29 12.38
C VAL A 300 1.71 -14.80 12.47
N VAL A 301 2.31 -15.41 11.45
CA VAL A 301 2.60 -16.86 11.40
C VAL A 301 3.30 -17.41 12.65
N PRO A 302 4.29 -16.73 13.28
CA PRO A 302 4.91 -17.21 14.52
C PRO A 302 3.91 -17.49 15.66
N TYR A 303 2.83 -16.71 15.77
CA TYR A 303 1.80 -16.92 16.78
C TYR A 303 0.91 -18.12 16.47
N ALA A 304 0.75 -18.46 15.19
CA ALA A 304 -0.01 -19.62 14.76
C ALA A 304 0.73 -20.95 15.03
N ILE A 305 2.05 -20.94 15.25
CA ILE A 305 2.89 -22.16 15.37
C ILE A 305 3.64 -22.30 16.71
N SER A 306 3.69 -21.26 17.54
CA SER A 306 4.51 -21.26 18.77
C SER A 306 3.75 -21.68 20.03
N GLY A 307 2.42 -21.72 20.00
CA GLY A 307 1.59 -21.87 21.19
C GLY A 307 1.50 -20.61 22.06
N ILE A 308 2.14 -19.51 21.65
CA ILE A 308 1.97 -18.20 22.28
C ILE A 308 0.73 -17.53 21.66
N PRO A 309 -0.29 -17.17 22.44
CA PRO A 309 -1.47 -16.50 21.90
C PRO A 309 -1.16 -15.07 21.46
N LEU A 310 -1.67 -14.66 20.28
CA LEU A 310 -1.62 -13.27 19.80
C LEU A 310 -2.73 -12.46 20.48
N LYS A 311 -2.37 -11.67 21.48
CA LYS A 311 -3.29 -10.95 22.37
C LYS A 311 -3.29 -9.45 22.11
N ALA A 312 -4.37 -8.76 22.47
CA ALA A 312 -4.44 -7.31 22.32
C ALA A 312 -3.39 -6.58 23.20
N CYS A 313 -2.32 -6.06 22.58
CA CYS A 313 -1.26 -5.34 23.28
C CYS A 313 -1.52 -3.83 23.39
N TYR A 314 -2.39 -3.27 22.55
CA TYR A 314 -2.69 -1.84 22.53
C TYR A 314 -4.06 -1.56 21.90
N HIS A 315 -4.57 -0.34 22.12
CA HIS A 315 -5.95 0.03 21.82
C HIS A 315 -6.42 -0.25 20.39
N MET A 316 -5.56 -0.13 19.37
CA MET A 316 -5.97 -0.39 17.98
C MET A 316 -6.19 -1.87 17.69
N ALA A 317 -5.64 -2.77 18.52
CA ALA A 317 -5.74 -4.22 18.38
C ALA A 317 -6.74 -4.85 19.36
N ALA A 318 -7.60 -4.03 19.96
CA ALA A 318 -8.60 -4.45 20.96
C ALA A 318 -9.55 -5.56 20.45
N PHE A 319 -9.80 -5.63 19.15
CA PHE A 319 -10.64 -6.65 18.52
C PHE A 319 -10.09 -8.09 18.62
N LEU A 320 -8.79 -8.25 18.97
CA LEU A 320 -8.17 -9.55 19.28
C LEU A 320 -8.55 -10.06 20.67
N GLY A 321 -8.96 -9.16 21.57
CA GLY A 321 -9.29 -9.45 22.95
C GLY A 321 -8.10 -9.88 23.83
N PRO A 322 -8.34 -10.06 25.15
CA PRO A 322 -7.31 -10.45 26.12
C PRO A 322 -6.91 -11.93 26.01
N GLN A 323 -7.80 -12.77 25.49
CA GLN A 323 -7.51 -14.19 25.28
C GLN A 323 -6.71 -14.42 23.99
N GLY A 324 -6.82 -13.50 23.05
CA GLY A 324 -6.13 -13.54 21.77
C GLY A 324 -6.89 -14.27 20.68
N ALA A 325 -6.34 -14.23 19.47
CA ALA A 325 -6.94 -14.88 18.31
C ALA A 325 -6.95 -16.41 18.45
N ALA A 326 -8.03 -17.03 17.98
CA ALA A 326 -8.11 -18.49 17.85
C ALA A 326 -7.09 -19.00 16.82
N VAL A 327 -6.61 -20.24 16.99
CA VAL A 327 -5.74 -20.90 16.01
C VAL A 327 -6.49 -22.08 15.42
N PHE A 328 -6.69 -22.04 14.10
CA PHE A 328 -7.23 -23.12 13.29
C PHE A 328 -6.09 -24.01 12.78
N ASP A 329 -6.22 -25.32 12.95
CA ASP A 329 -5.32 -26.31 12.39
C ASP A 329 -6.06 -27.18 11.36
N ILE A 330 -5.74 -26.97 10.09
CA ILE A 330 -6.34 -27.73 8.98
C ILE A 330 -6.05 -29.24 9.09
N ALA A 331 -4.95 -29.64 9.75
CA ALA A 331 -4.60 -31.05 9.92
C ALA A 331 -5.64 -31.85 10.72
N GLU A 332 -6.42 -31.18 11.57
CA GLU A 332 -7.51 -31.79 12.36
C GLU A 332 -8.79 -32.02 11.53
N HIS A 333 -8.89 -31.40 10.36
CA HIS A 333 -10.13 -31.33 9.58
C HIS A 333 -10.00 -31.86 8.15
N ARG A 334 -8.78 -32.15 7.68
CA ARG A 334 -8.52 -32.67 6.33
C ARG A 334 -9.02 -34.10 6.16
N ASP A 335 -9.36 -34.44 4.92
CA ASP A 335 -9.50 -35.83 4.49
C ASP A 335 -8.11 -36.50 4.47
N PRO A 336 -7.88 -37.60 5.22
CA PRO A 336 -6.60 -38.31 5.23
C PRO A 336 -6.18 -38.87 3.86
N THR A 337 -7.10 -38.96 2.90
CA THR A 337 -6.86 -39.45 1.55
C THR A 337 -6.41 -38.37 0.57
N GLN A 338 -6.55 -37.09 0.92
CA GLN A 338 -6.13 -35.96 0.10
C GLN A 338 -4.68 -35.55 0.40
N GLU A 339 -4.09 -34.77 -0.51
CA GLU A 339 -2.77 -34.20 -0.27
C GLU A 339 -2.78 -33.33 0.98
N ALA A 340 -1.71 -33.45 1.75
CA ALA A 340 -1.51 -32.75 3.01
C ALA A 340 -1.03 -31.29 2.78
N ASP A 341 -1.64 -30.57 1.86
CA ASP A 341 -1.38 -29.14 1.70
C ASP A 341 -2.06 -28.33 2.82
N MET A 342 -1.68 -27.05 2.91
CA MET A 342 -2.13 -26.16 3.97
C MET A 342 -3.30 -25.27 3.52
N LEU A 343 -3.91 -25.53 2.36
CA LEU A 343 -4.86 -24.63 1.72
C LEU A 343 -6.31 -25.03 2.00
N VAL A 344 -7.16 -24.05 2.29
CA VAL A 344 -8.61 -24.26 2.53
C VAL A 344 -9.37 -24.14 1.20
N ARG A 345 -9.50 -25.26 0.48
CA ARG A 345 -10.00 -25.29 -0.90
C ARG A 345 -11.34 -25.99 -1.10
N ASN A 346 -11.91 -26.56 -0.05
CA ASN A 346 -13.18 -27.29 -0.10
C ASN A 346 -14.10 -26.90 1.06
N GLU A 347 -15.36 -27.29 0.95
CA GLU A 347 -16.43 -26.94 1.88
C GLU A 347 -16.17 -27.51 3.28
N GLN A 348 -15.60 -28.72 3.39
CA GLN A 348 -15.30 -29.34 4.68
C GLN A 348 -14.28 -28.52 5.49
N THR A 349 -13.16 -28.15 4.87
CA THR A 349 -12.11 -27.36 5.53
C THR A 349 -12.54 -25.91 5.72
N GLY A 350 -13.32 -25.35 4.79
CA GLY A 350 -13.92 -24.01 4.90
C GLY A 350 -14.92 -23.91 6.06
N GLU A 351 -15.82 -24.89 6.20
CA GLU A 351 -16.80 -24.93 7.30
C GLU A 351 -16.09 -25.08 8.66
N ALA A 352 -15.02 -25.88 8.70
CA ALA A 352 -14.20 -26.04 9.91
C ALA A 352 -13.53 -24.71 10.31
N LEU A 353 -12.95 -23.97 9.35
CA LEU A 353 -12.40 -22.64 9.62
C LEU A 353 -13.50 -21.66 10.06
N ALA A 354 -14.67 -21.68 9.43
CA ALA A 354 -15.77 -20.79 9.76
C ALA A 354 -16.27 -20.96 11.22
N LYS A 355 -16.18 -22.17 11.78
CA LYS A 355 -16.52 -22.46 13.20
C LYS A 355 -15.62 -21.71 14.19
N ALA A 356 -14.39 -21.35 13.82
CA ALA A 356 -13.49 -20.61 14.71
C ALA A 356 -14.01 -19.19 15.06
N PHE A 357 -14.98 -18.69 14.29
CA PHE A 357 -15.62 -17.39 14.48
C PHE A 357 -16.92 -17.44 15.29
N ASP A 358 -17.42 -18.62 15.68
CA ASP A 358 -18.71 -18.79 16.39
C ASP A 358 -18.80 -18.04 17.73
N ASN A 359 -17.66 -17.86 18.40
CA ASN A 359 -17.60 -17.19 19.71
C ASN A 359 -17.41 -15.66 19.59
N GLY A 360 -17.64 -15.08 18.41
CA GLY A 360 -17.48 -13.64 18.18
C GLY A 360 -16.04 -13.18 18.01
N ASN A 361 -15.11 -14.12 17.74
CA ASN A 361 -13.76 -13.78 17.33
C ASN A 361 -13.81 -12.99 16.02
N ASN A 362 -12.99 -11.95 15.88
CA ASN A 362 -12.87 -11.20 14.63
C ASN A 362 -11.69 -11.68 13.78
N VAL A 363 -10.77 -12.42 14.39
CA VAL A 363 -9.54 -12.92 13.77
C VAL A 363 -9.28 -14.35 14.19
N THR A 364 -8.95 -15.19 13.21
CA THR A 364 -8.49 -16.56 13.40
C THR A 364 -7.16 -16.73 12.67
N LEU A 365 -6.15 -17.23 13.38
CA LEU A 365 -4.86 -17.60 12.80
C LEU A 365 -4.95 -19.01 12.20
N MET A 366 -4.21 -19.28 11.14
CA MET A 366 -4.17 -20.57 10.46
C MET A 366 -2.77 -21.14 10.61
N ARG A 367 -2.63 -22.27 11.33
CA ARG A 367 -1.33 -22.84 11.71
C ARG A 367 -0.44 -23.01 10.48
N GLY A 368 0.70 -22.31 10.44
CA GLY A 368 1.70 -22.45 9.37
C GLY A 368 1.25 -21.90 8.00
N HIS A 369 0.22 -21.05 7.97
CA HIS A 369 -0.35 -20.52 6.73
C HIS A 369 -0.51 -19.00 6.78
N GLY A 370 -1.26 -18.47 7.74
CA GLY A 370 -1.59 -17.04 7.77
C GLY A 370 -2.68 -16.72 8.78
N PHE A 371 -3.57 -15.80 8.44
CA PHE A 371 -4.73 -15.48 9.26
C PHE A 371 -5.91 -15.00 8.41
N THR A 372 -7.11 -15.12 8.99
CA THR A 372 -8.36 -14.66 8.40
C THR A 372 -9.07 -13.70 9.35
N VAL A 373 -9.52 -12.58 8.81
CA VAL A 373 -10.27 -11.53 9.50
C VAL A 373 -11.68 -11.47 8.95
N VAL A 374 -12.65 -11.25 9.84
CA VAL A 374 -14.04 -11.03 9.48
C VAL A 374 -14.54 -9.71 10.05
N ALA A 375 -15.39 -9.00 9.32
CA ALA A 375 -15.99 -7.77 9.80
C ALA A 375 -17.36 -7.47 9.17
N ASP A 376 -18.02 -6.46 9.72
CA ASP A 376 -19.32 -5.94 9.28
C ASP A 376 -19.21 -4.98 8.07
N SER A 377 -17.99 -4.63 7.65
CA SER A 377 -17.68 -3.73 6.53
C SER A 377 -16.28 -4.03 5.97
N ILE A 378 -16.05 -3.68 4.70
CA ILE A 378 -14.75 -3.83 4.02
C ILE A 378 -13.68 -3.06 4.78
N GLU A 379 -14.04 -1.82 5.11
CA GLU A 379 -13.26 -0.87 5.87
C GLU A 379 -12.71 -1.47 7.17
N LEU A 380 -13.60 -2.08 7.95
CA LEU A 380 -13.22 -2.63 9.24
C LEU A 380 -12.36 -3.89 9.09
N ALA A 381 -12.64 -4.73 8.08
CA ALA A 381 -11.81 -5.91 7.80
C ALA A 381 -10.38 -5.52 7.44
N VAL A 382 -10.19 -4.49 6.61
CA VAL A 382 -8.86 -3.98 6.25
C VAL A 382 -8.13 -3.37 7.45
N VAL A 383 -8.83 -2.56 8.26
CA VAL A 383 -8.29 -2.00 9.51
C VAL A 383 -7.82 -3.10 10.45
N TRP A 384 -8.65 -4.11 10.70
CA TRP A 384 -8.33 -5.20 11.60
C TRP A 384 -7.23 -6.10 11.05
N ALA A 385 -7.17 -6.35 9.75
CA ALA A 385 -6.06 -7.06 9.14
C ALA A 385 -4.72 -6.34 9.35
N THR A 386 -4.69 -5.04 9.06
CA THR A 386 -3.52 -4.18 9.29
C THR A 386 -3.05 -4.23 10.74
N TYR A 387 -3.97 -4.03 11.68
CA TYR A 387 -3.62 -3.95 13.09
C TYR A 387 -3.35 -5.30 13.74
N THR A 388 -3.77 -6.41 13.12
CA THR A 388 -3.33 -7.75 13.51
C THR A 388 -1.82 -7.90 13.28
N GLN A 389 -1.33 -7.55 12.08
CA GLN A 389 0.10 -7.58 11.75
C GLN A 389 0.91 -6.66 12.67
N LYS A 390 0.49 -5.40 12.82
CA LYS A 390 1.19 -4.44 13.70
C LYS A 390 1.23 -4.90 15.15
N ASN A 391 0.12 -5.46 15.67
CA ASN A 391 0.08 -6.01 17.02
C ASN A 391 1.03 -7.20 17.19
N ALA A 392 1.13 -8.09 16.19
CA ALA A 392 2.05 -9.21 16.22
C ALA A 392 3.52 -8.75 16.31
N THR A 393 3.89 -7.71 15.55
CA THR A 393 5.22 -7.08 15.65
C THR A 393 5.46 -6.46 17.04
N ILE A 394 4.47 -5.74 17.58
CA ILE A 394 4.55 -5.13 18.91
C ILE A 394 4.74 -6.21 19.99
N GLN A 395 3.91 -7.24 19.98
CA GLN A 395 3.97 -8.32 20.95
C GLN A 395 5.31 -9.07 20.85
N THR A 396 5.83 -9.33 19.64
CA THR A 396 7.12 -9.99 19.42
C THR A 396 8.25 -9.17 20.01
N THR A 397 8.24 -7.85 19.74
CA THR A 397 9.24 -6.91 20.25
C THR A 397 9.18 -6.81 21.76
N ALA A 398 7.98 -6.73 22.33
CA ALA A 398 7.76 -6.70 23.77
C ALA A 398 8.26 -7.98 24.44
N SER A 399 8.00 -9.15 23.86
CA SER A 399 8.52 -10.44 24.35
C SER A 399 10.05 -10.51 24.28
N ALA A 400 10.67 -9.99 23.22
CA ALA A 400 12.13 -9.92 23.11
C ALA A 400 12.73 -9.00 24.19
N LEU A 401 12.16 -7.81 24.40
CA LEU A 401 12.57 -6.88 25.46
C LEU A 401 12.40 -7.52 26.84
N GLN A 402 11.28 -8.20 27.09
CA GLN A 402 11.02 -8.92 28.34
C GLN A 402 12.08 -10.00 28.59
N ALA A 403 12.48 -10.76 27.57
CA ALA A 403 13.51 -11.79 27.69
C ALA A 403 14.89 -11.22 28.09
N THR A 404 15.17 -9.94 27.79
CA THR A 404 16.39 -9.26 28.25
C THR A 404 16.27 -8.68 29.66
N ASN A 405 15.05 -8.48 30.15
CA ASN A 405 14.79 -7.91 31.46
C ASN A 405 14.88 -9.00 32.53
N ARG A 406 15.69 -8.79 33.56
CA ARG A 406 15.85 -9.75 34.68
C ARG A 406 14.68 -9.76 35.65
N SER A 407 13.70 -8.87 35.48
CA SER A 407 12.45 -8.95 36.23
C SER A 407 11.52 -10.01 35.61
N ASN A 408 10.99 -10.93 36.43
CA ASN A 408 9.98 -11.92 36.02
C ASN A 408 8.59 -11.27 35.78
N MET A 409 8.53 -10.01 35.36
CA MET A 409 7.26 -9.32 35.15
C MET A 409 6.65 -9.77 33.83
N ALA A 410 5.45 -10.34 33.87
CA ALA A 410 4.70 -10.75 32.68
C ALA A 410 4.37 -9.53 31.79
N LEU A 411 4.20 -9.74 30.48
CA LEU A 411 3.64 -8.71 29.61
C LEU A 411 2.21 -8.38 30.07
N THR A 412 1.92 -7.09 30.18
CA THR A 412 0.58 -6.59 30.45
C THR A 412 -0.15 -6.39 29.13
N TYR A 413 -1.31 -7.02 29.00
CA TYR A 413 -2.21 -6.90 27.86
C TYR A 413 -3.43 -6.07 28.24
N LEU A 414 -4.23 -5.65 27.25
CA LEU A 414 -5.51 -5.02 27.53
C LEU A 414 -6.47 -5.99 28.24
N SER A 415 -7.23 -5.48 29.18
CA SER A 415 -8.34 -6.18 29.84
C SER A 415 -9.58 -6.29 28.94
N ASP A 416 -10.57 -7.10 29.34
CA ASP A 416 -11.86 -7.20 28.63
C ASP A 416 -12.57 -5.84 28.53
N GLU A 417 -12.55 -5.04 29.59
CA GLU A 417 -13.17 -3.71 29.62
C GLU A 417 -12.47 -2.73 28.66
N GLU A 418 -11.14 -2.69 28.71
CA GLU A 418 -10.34 -1.86 27.79
C GLU A 418 -10.54 -2.27 26.33
N CYS A 419 -10.60 -3.59 26.06
CA CYS A 419 -10.86 -4.09 24.71
C CYS A 419 -12.25 -3.68 24.22
N SER A 420 -13.28 -3.85 25.04
CA SER A 420 -14.66 -3.49 24.69
C SER A 420 -14.79 -1.99 24.33
N VAL A 421 -14.25 -1.11 25.18
CA VAL A 421 -14.29 0.35 24.96
C VAL A 421 -13.48 0.75 23.72
N ALA A 422 -12.26 0.22 23.58
CA ALA A 422 -11.38 0.56 22.46
C ALA A 422 -11.91 0.01 21.12
N GLN A 423 -12.52 -1.17 21.10
CA GLN A 423 -13.14 -1.72 19.89
C GLN A 423 -14.36 -0.89 19.46
N ALA A 424 -15.21 -0.48 20.41
CA ALA A 424 -16.34 0.40 20.11
C ALA A 424 -15.89 1.78 19.58
N MET A 425 -14.73 2.27 20.02
CA MET A 425 -14.11 3.47 19.45
C MET A 425 -13.58 3.20 18.04
N SER A 426 -12.86 2.10 17.82
CA SER A 426 -12.30 1.70 16.52
C SER A 426 -13.39 1.59 15.44
N LYS A 427 -14.56 1.00 15.76
CA LYS A 427 -15.70 0.96 14.83
C LYS A 427 -16.22 2.35 14.47
N ARG A 428 -16.27 3.28 15.43
CA ARG A 428 -16.72 4.68 15.20
C ARG A 428 -15.71 5.49 14.39
N THR A 429 -14.43 5.21 14.56
CA THR A 429 -13.35 5.94 13.87
C THR A 429 -12.94 5.29 12.54
N CYS A 430 -13.34 4.05 12.28
CA CYS A 430 -13.01 3.30 11.07
C CYS A 430 -13.26 4.07 9.75
N PRO A 431 -14.40 4.78 9.56
CA PRO A 431 -14.62 5.60 8.36
C PRO A 431 -13.59 6.73 8.17
N TYR A 432 -12.90 7.15 9.23
CA TYR A 432 -11.85 8.18 9.19
C TYR A 432 -10.44 7.58 9.08
N ILE A 433 -10.25 6.30 9.43
CA ILE A 433 -8.96 5.58 9.35
C ILE A 433 -8.77 4.98 7.96
N MET A 434 -9.84 4.48 7.35
CA MET A 434 -9.77 3.84 6.03
C MET A 434 -9.27 4.70 4.91
N PRO A 435 -9.63 5.99 4.84
CA PRO A 435 -9.01 6.87 3.88
C PRO A 435 -7.48 6.88 4.07
N SER A 436 -6.96 6.99 5.30
CA SER A 436 -5.53 6.84 5.60
C SER A 436 -4.94 5.44 5.29
N LEU A 437 -5.69 4.34 5.39
CA LEU A 437 -5.20 2.98 5.02
C LEU A 437 -5.21 2.71 3.51
N THR A 438 -6.22 3.23 2.82
CA THR A 438 -6.27 3.29 1.35
C THR A 438 -5.11 4.14 0.82
N ALA A 439 -4.63 5.10 1.61
CA ALA A 439 -3.41 5.88 1.34
C ALA A 439 -2.17 5.03 1.25
N TYR A 440 -2.07 4.09 2.19
CA TYR A 440 -0.91 3.24 2.29
C TYR A 440 -0.95 2.23 1.13
N THR A 441 -2.07 1.58 0.82
CA THR A 441 -2.10 0.53 -0.22
C THR A 441 -2.08 1.04 -1.67
N THR A 442 -2.64 2.21 -1.99
CA THR A 442 -2.68 2.72 -3.38
C THR A 442 -1.30 3.15 -3.91
N ALA A 443 -0.31 3.29 -3.02
CA ALA A 443 1.08 3.57 -3.37
C ALA A 443 1.78 2.44 -4.14
N LEU A 444 1.25 1.21 -4.15
CA LEU A 444 1.87 0.05 -4.78
C LEU A 444 1.47 -0.16 -6.26
N ASN A 445 0.39 0.49 -6.72
CA ASN A 445 -0.26 0.19 -8.01
C ASN A 445 -0.38 1.40 -8.95
N ALA A 446 0.29 2.51 -8.61
CA ALA A 446 0.43 3.70 -9.44
C ALA A 446 1.92 3.93 -9.74
#